data_AF-A0A951QD95-F1
#
_entry.id   AF-A0A951QD95-F1
#
_cell.length_a   1.000
_cell.length_b   1.000
_cell.length_c   1.000
_cell.angle_alpha   90.00
_cell.angle_beta   90.00
_cell.angle_gamma   90.00
#
_symmetry.space_group_name_H-M   'P 1'
#
loop_
_entity.id
_entity.type
_entity.pdbx_description
1 polymer ?
#
loop_
_entity_poly.entity_id
_entity_poly.type
_entity_poly.pdbx_seq_one_letter_code
_entity_poly.pdbx_strand_id
1 'polypeptide(L)'
;MSGRTQKKSADPPNALADFKVGVDNVIFSVDTAQNRLLVLLVLRHEEPFIGQWSLPGTLVRQGESLEDAADRVLAEKIRAENLYLEQLYTFGGPERDPREAENCYGVRYLSVSYFALVQFAETELIADGVSGIAWYPLKQIPQLAFDHNQILTYGYRRLRNKLEYSPVAFEVLPELFTLSDLYQLYTTVLGENFSDYSNFRSRLLKLGFLLDTGVKVSRGAGRPASLYRFDADAFAPLKDKPLVFI
;
A
#
# COMPACT_ATOMS: atom_id res chain seq x y z
N MET A 1 -63.83 3.58 20.78
CA MET A 1 -62.68 2.65 20.71
C MET A 1 -61.60 3.31 19.86
N SER A 2 -60.42 3.45 20.43
CA SER A 2 -59.26 4.14 19.86
C SER A 2 -58.59 3.26 18.80
N GLY A 3 -58.48 3.77 17.57
CA GLY A 3 -57.68 3.19 16.51
C GLY A 3 -56.63 4.20 16.06
N ARG A 4 -55.57 4.39 16.85
CA ARG A 4 -54.41 5.19 16.46
C ARG A 4 -53.65 4.43 15.37
N THR A 5 -53.85 4.85 14.12
CA THR A 5 -53.03 4.44 12.98
C THR A 5 -51.61 4.95 13.23
N GLN A 6 -50.66 4.05 13.48
CA GLN A 6 -49.23 4.41 13.47
C GLN A 6 -48.87 4.82 12.05
N LYS A 7 -48.67 6.12 11.87
CA LYS A 7 -48.06 6.69 10.67
C LYS A 7 -46.60 6.22 10.68
N LYS A 8 -46.23 5.28 9.80
CA LYS A 8 -44.81 5.02 9.47
C LYS A 8 -44.22 6.38 9.08
N SER A 9 -43.28 6.89 9.86
CA SER A 9 -42.46 8.03 9.46
C SER A 9 -41.61 7.56 8.28
N ALA A 10 -42.06 7.86 7.07
CA ALA A 10 -41.19 7.80 5.91
C ALA A 10 -40.11 8.86 6.13
N ASP A 11 -38.85 8.44 6.23
CA ASP A 11 -37.73 9.38 6.24
C ASP A 11 -37.85 10.31 5.02
N PRO A 12 -37.58 11.61 5.19
CA PRO A 12 -37.72 12.55 4.10
C PRO A 12 -36.77 12.13 2.96
N PRO A 13 -37.23 12.17 1.69
CA PRO A 13 -36.52 11.60 0.54
C PRO A 13 -35.17 12.28 0.18
N ASN A 14 -34.60 13.11 1.07
CA ASN A 14 -33.36 13.87 0.91
C ASN A 14 -32.54 13.98 2.22
N ALA A 15 -32.69 13.07 3.18
CA ALA A 15 -31.83 13.07 4.37
C ALA A 15 -30.36 12.85 3.96
N LEU A 16 -29.46 13.71 4.43
CA LEU A 16 -28.02 13.55 4.22
C LEU A 16 -27.49 12.41 5.10
N ALA A 17 -26.55 11.63 4.58
CA ALA A 17 -25.89 10.61 5.36
C ALA A 17 -24.78 11.20 6.25
N ASP A 18 -24.78 10.81 7.52
CA ASP A 18 -23.65 11.06 8.42
C ASP A 18 -22.58 9.98 8.23
N PHE A 19 -21.33 10.41 8.03
CA PHE A 19 -20.21 9.50 7.82
C PHE A 19 -19.27 9.46 9.03
N LYS A 20 -18.85 8.24 9.39
CA LYS A 20 -17.60 8.01 10.11
C LYS A 20 -16.48 7.81 9.10
N VAL A 21 -15.36 8.48 9.34
CA VAL A 21 -14.19 8.44 8.46
C VAL A 21 -13.16 7.49 9.04
N GLY A 22 -12.88 6.44 8.28
CA GLY A 22 -11.77 5.54 8.49
C GLY A 22 -10.62 5.82 7.55
N VAL A 23 -9.45 5.30 7.90
CA VAL A 23 -8.25 5.24 7.07
C VAL A 23 -7.78 3.79 7.09
N ASP A 24 -7.53 3.23 5.90
CA ASP A 24 -6.98 1.87 5.73
C ASP A 24 -5.70 1.91 4.88
N ASN A 25 -4.62 1.32 5.38
CA ASN A 25 -3.32 1.32 4.73
C ASN A 25 -3.07 -0.02 4.02
N VAL A 26 -2.86 0.01 2.70
CA VAL A 26 -2.34 -1.13 1.95
C VAL A 26 -0.82 -1.07 1.97
N ILE A 27 -0.18 -1.78 2.90
CA ILE A 27 1.28 -1.75 3.06
C ILE A 27 1.89 -2.91 2.28
N PHE A 28 2.57 -2.60 1.19
CA PHE A 28 3.33 -3.55 0.39
C PHE A 28 4.79 -3.61 0.85
N SER A 29 5.37 -4.81 0.75
CA SER A 29 6.78 -5.03 1.00
C SER A 29 7.34 -5.98 -0.05
N VAL A 30 8.54 -5.68 -0.58
CA VAL A 30 9.19 -6.50 -1.61
C VAL A 30 10.31 -7.30 -0.96
N ASP A 31 10.16 -8.62 -0.98
CA ASP A 31 11.20 -9.59 -0.61
C ASP A 31 11.87 -10.09 -1.90
N THR A 32 12.94 -9.40 -2.30
CA THR A 32 13.72 -9.75 -3.50
C THR A 32 14.53 -11.03 -3.31
N ALA A 33 14.84 -11.43 -2.07
CA ALA A 33 15.58 -12.66 -1.79
C ALA A 33 14.75 -13.91 -2.10
N GLN A 34 13.44 -13.86 -1.86
CA GLN A 34 12.51 -14.95 -2.16
C GLN A 34 11.59 -14.67 -3.37
N ASN A 35 11.75 -13.52 -4.02
CA ASN A 35 10.90 -13.05 -5.13
C ASN A 35 9.40 -13.02 -4.75
N ARG A 36 9.08 -12.38 -3.62
CA ARG A 36 7.72 -12.29 -3.09
C ARG A 36 7.30 -10.83 -2.89
N LEU A 37 6.11 -10.50 -3.37
CA LEU A 37 5.39 -9.31 -2.96
C LEU A 37 4.52 -9.67 -1.75
N LEU A 38 4.77 -8.98 -0.63
CA LEU A 38 4.11 -9.19 0.65
C LEU A 38 3.16 -8.04 0.95
N VAL A 39 2.12 -8.30 1.74
CA VAL A 39 1.15 -7.33 2.25
C VAL A 39 1.07 -7.47 3.76
N LEU A 40 1.11 -6.36 4.49
CA LEU A 40 0.92 -6.40 5.94
C LEU A 40 -0.56 -6.52 6.25
N LEU A 41 -0.92 -7.54 7.04
CA LEU A 41 -2.28 -7.75 7.51
C LEU A 41 -2.33 -7.72 9.03
N VAL A 42 -3.49 -7.34 9.56
CA VAL A 42 -3.82 -7.37 10.99
C VAL A 42 -5.06 -8.24 11.24
N LEU A 43 -4.98 -9.09 12.25
CA LEU A 43 -6.04 -9.96 12.73
C LEU A 43 -6.98 -9.12 13.59
N ARG A 44 -8.28 -9.19 13.31
CA ARG A 44 -9.28 -8.45 14.06
C ARG A 44 -9.59 -9.16 15.37
N HIS A 45 -9.53 -8.41 16.47
CA HIS A 45 -9.88 -8.88 17.82
C HIS A 45 -11.25 -8.37 18.30
N GLU A 46 -11.94 -7.60 17.46
CA GLU A 46 -13.22 -6.96 17.77
C GLU A 46 -14.22 -7.19 16.63
N GLU A 47 -15.50 -7.26 17.00
CA GLU A 47 -16.59 -7.29 16.02
C GLU A 47 -16.70 -5.95 15.27
N PRO A 48 -17.17 -5.96 14.01
CA PRO A 48 -17.49 -7.13 13.19
C PRO A 48 -16.21 -7.86 12.70
N PHE A 49 -16.37 -9.11 12.26
CA PHE A 49 -15.32 -9.93 11.63
C PHE A 49 -14.18 -10.33 12.59
N ILE A 50 -14.49 -10.62 13.85
CA ILE A 50 -13.50 -11.14 14.80
C ILE A 50 -12.82 -12.40 14.24
N GLY A 51 -11.49 -12.49 14.40
CA GLY A 51 -10.68 -13.60 13.88
C GLY A 51 -10.43 -13.59 12.38
N GLN A 52 -10.90 -12.59 11.64
CA GLN A 52 -10.55 -12.39 10.23
C GLN A 52 -9.37 -11.42 10.08
N TRP A 53 -8.58 -11.62 9.03
CA TRP A 53 -7.52 -10.71 8.65
C TRP A 53 -8.08 -9.47 7.94
N SER A 54 -7.39 -8.35 8.09
CA SER A 54 -7.79 -7.05 7.55
C SER A 54 -6.55 -6.22 7.22
N LEU A 55 -6.72 -5.19 6.40
CA LEU A 55 -5.72 -4.14 6.26
C LEU A 55 -5.59 -3.37 7.59
N PRO A 56 -4.39 -2.89 7.95
CA PRO A 56 -4.21 -1.96 9.05
C PRO A 56 -5.05 -0.71 8.83
N GLY A 57 -6.01 -0.46 9.72
CA GLY A 57 -6.88 0.69 9.61
C GLY A 57 -7.35 1.22 10.96
N THR A 58 -7.86 2.45 10.94
CA THR A 58 -8.33 3.17 12.12
C THR A 58 -9.45 4.14 11.77
N LEU A 59 -10.19 4.63 12.76
CA LEU A 59 -11.05 5.80 12.59
C LEU A 59 -10.24 7.06 12.88
N VAL A 60 -10.52 8.12 12.12
CA VAL A 60 -9.88 9.43 12.29
C VAL A 60 -10.35 10.06 13.60
N ARG A 61 -9.39 10.57 14.38
CA ARG A 61 -9.68 11.22 15.68
C ARG A 61 -10.11 12.68 15.47
N GLN A 62 -10.75 13.26 16.48
CA GLN A 62 -11.06 14.68 16.45
C GLN A 62 -9.76 15.50 16.43
N GLY A 63 -9.65 16.45 15.49
CA GLY A 63 -8.47 17.29 15.31
C GLY A 63 -7.28 16.60 14.61
N GLU A 64 -7.45 15.37 14.13
CA GLU A 64 -6.45 14.62 13.37
C GLU A 64 -6.72 14.74 11.86
N SER A 65 -5.66 14.93 11.06
CA SER A 65 -5.77 14.87 9.60
C SER A 65 -5.87 13.42 9.10
N LEU A 66 -6.19 13.23 7.82
CA LEU A 66 -6.24 11.89 7.22
C LEU A 66 -4.83 11.29 7.13
N GLU A 67 -3.86 12.14 6.79
CA GLU A 67 -2.44 11.81 6.71
C GLU A 67 -1.89 11.41 8.08
N ASP A 68 -2.15 12.19 9.12
CA ASP A 68 -1.71 11.87 10.48
C ASP A 68 -2.31 10.55 10.98
N ALA A 69 -3.57 10.26 10.62
CA ALA A 69 -4.22 8.99 10.94
C ALA A 69 -3.56 7.82 10.19
N ALA A 70 -3.21 8.00 8.90
CA ALA A 70 -2.49 7.00 8.10
C ALA A 70 -1.10 6.73 8.68
N ASP A 71 -0.34 7.77 8.98
CA ASP A 71 1.01 7.70 9.55
C ASP A 71 0.99 7.06 10.93
N ARG A 72 0.03 7.42 11.78
CA ARG A 72 -0.14 6.80 13.10
C ARG A 72 -0.38 5.30 12.99
N VAL A 73 -1.31 4.87 12.13
CA VAL A 73 -1.59 3.43 11.95
C VAL A 73 -0.34 2.72 11.48
N LEU A 74 0.38 3.31 10.53
CA LEU A 74 1.62 2.73 9.99
C LEU A 74 2.69 2.57 11.09
N ALA A 75 2.97 3.66 11.81
CA ALA A 75 3.98 3.74 12.87
C ALA A 75 3.63 2.87 14.09
N GLU A 76 2.36 2.51 14.29
CA GLU A 76 1.94 1.53 15.30
C GLU A 76 2.25 0.09 14.91
N LYS A 77 2.42 -0.23 13.61
CA LYS A 77 2.61 -1.61 13.13
C LYS A 77 4.04 -1.92 12.71
N ILE A 78 4.73 -0.96 12.08
CA ILE A 78 6.04 -1.18 11.51
C ILE A 78 7.02 -0.06 11.88
N ARG A 79 8.30 -0.42 11.98
CA ARG A 79 9.43 0.51 11.91
C ARG A 79 10.11 0.30 10.56
N ALA A 80 10.19 1.36 9.77
CA ALA A 80 10.88 1.38 8.50
C ALA A 80 11.62 2.71 8.36
N GLU A 81 12.85 2.67 7.85
CA GLU A 81 13.63 3.87 7.54
C GLU A 81 13.23 4.44 6.17
N ASN A 82 13.06 3.56 5.19
CA ASN A 82 12.69 3.89 3.81
C ASN A 82 11.24 3.47 3.54
N LEU A 83 10.36 4.47 3.35
CA LEU A 83 8.93 4.29 3.18
C LEU A 83 8.43 5.27 2.12
N TYR A 84 7.68 4.73 1.17
CA TYR A 84 6.78 5.52 0.33
C TYR A 84 5.36 5.41 0.86
N LEU A 85 4.64 6.53 1.02
CA LEU A 85 3.22 6.58 1.37
C LEU A 85 2.46 7.53 0.44
N GLU A 86 1.33 7.10 -0.10
CA GLU A 86 0.47 7.92 -0.96
C GLU A 86 -1.00 7.61 -0.73
N GLN A 87 -1.86 8.64 -0.78
CA GLN A 87 -3.30 8.45 -0.78
C GLN A 87 -3.75 7.70 -2.04
N LEU A 88 -4.51 6.63 -1.84
CA LEU A 88 -4.92 5.71 -2.89
C LEU A 88 -6.25 6.12 -3.53
N TYR A 89 -7.34 5.98 -2.78
CA TYR A 89 -8.73 6.21 -3.20
C TYR A 89 -9.64 6.28 -1.96
N THR A 90 -10.87 6.77 -2.12
CA THR A 90 -11.88 6.79 -1.06
C THR A 90 -12.98 5.76 -1.35
N PHE A 91 -13.20 4.83 -0.42
CA PHE A 91 -14.21 3.79 -0.50
C PHE A 91 -15.38 4.15 0.42
N GLY A 92 -16.53 4.50 -0.17
CA GLY A 92 -17.74 4.91 0.56
C GLY A 92 -19.01 4.26 0.04
N GLY A 93 -18.89 3.05 -0.52
CA GLY A 93 -20.06 2.28 -0.99
C GLY A 93 -21.01 1.95 0.16
N PRO A 94 -22.33 1.90 -0.07
CA PRO A 94 -23.28 1.43 0.95
C PRO A 94 -23.00 -0.03 1.31
N GLU A 95 -23.32 -0.41 2.54
CA GLU A 95 -23.19 -1.77 3.06
C GLU A 95 -21.76 -2.31 3.11
N ARG A 96 -20.75 -1.46 2.89
CA ARG A 96 -19.34 -1.86 2.99
C ARG A 96 -18.95 -2.27 4.41
N ASP A 97 -19.65 -1.68 5.38
CA ASP A 97 -19.49 -1.97 6.80
C ASP A 97 -20.84 -2.43 7.37
N PRO A 98 -20.94 -3.62 7.98
CA PRO A 98 -22.20 -4.10 8.55
C PRO A 98 -22.71 -3.21 9.69
N ARG A 99 -21.85 -2.35 10.25
CA ARG A 99 -22.21 -1.33 11.25
C ARG A 99 -23.13 -0.23 10.71
N GLU A 100 -23.25 -0.11 9.38
CA GLU A 100 -24.16 0.83 8.72
C GLU A 100 -25.64 0.48 8.93
N ALA A 101 -25.95 -0.78 9.26
CA ALA A 101 -27.33 -1.22 9.45
C ALA A 101 -28.02 -0.45 10.60
N GLU A 102 -29.33 -0.18 10.44
CA GLU A 102 -30.15 0.55 11.42
C GLU A 102 -30.17 -0.09 12.81
N ASN A 103 -30.06 -1.43 12.87
CA ASN A 103 -30.00 -2.18 14.12
C ASN A 103 -28.61 -2.15 14.79
N CYS A 104 -27.64 -1.45 14.20
CA CYS A 104 -26.30 -1.28 14.75
C CYS A 104 -26.07 0.20 15.10
N TYR A 105 -25.27 0.94 14.33
CA TYR A 105 -25.03 2.36 14.58
C TYR A 105 -25.82 3.28 13.64
N GLY A 106 -26.36 2.76 12.52
CA GLY A 106 -27.15 3.55 11.57
C GLY A 106 -26.38 4.71 10.92
N VAL A 107 -25.05 4.65 10.90
CA VAL A 107 -24.18 5.68 10.30
C VAL A 107 -23.35 5.07 9.18
N ARG A 108 -23.11 5.85 8.12
CA ARG A 108 -22.30 5.39 6.98
C ARG A 108 -20.82 5.40 7.34
N TYR A 109 -20.04 4.52 6.71
CA TYR A 109 -18.60 4.52 6.85
C TYR A 109 -17.95 4.82 5.50
N LEU A 110 -16.98 5.73 5.50
CA LEU A 110 -16.07 5.91 4.37
C LEU A 110 -14.66 5.59 4.82
N SER A 111 -13.89 4.94 3.97
CA SER A 111 -12.46 4.72 4.17
C SER A 111 -11.67 5.55 3.18
N VAL A 112 -10.80 6.42 3.65
CA VAL A 112 -9.76 7.05 2.83
C VAL A 112 -8.55 6.12 2.88
N SER A 113 -8.34 5.35 1.82
CA SER A 113 -7.26 4.37 1.81
C SER A 113 -5.95 5.01 1.34
N TYR A 114 -4.86 4.55 1.91
CA TYR A 114 -3.50 4.86 1.49
C TYR A 114 -2.81 3.58 1.04
N PHE A 115 -1.76 3.69 0.24
CA PHE A 115 -0.85 2.57 0.05
C PHE A 115 0.57 2.99 0.42
N ALA A 116 1.28 2.03 1.01
CA ALA A 116 2.67 2.18 1.35
C ALA A 116 3.51 1.14 0.60
N LEU A 117 4.76 1.48 0.31
CA LEU A 117 5.78 0.54 -0.14
C LEU A 117 6.96 0.65 0.82
N VAL A 118 7.43 -0.49 1.32
CA VAL A 118 8.60 -0.58 2.21
C VAL A 118 9.54 -1.69 1.76
N GLN A 119 10.79 -1.65 2.23
CA GLN A 119 11.76 -2.71 2.01
C GLN A 119 11.63 -3.81 3.07
N PHE A 120 11.42 -5.07 2.66
CA PHE A 120 11.22 -6.19 3.58
C PHE A 120 12.34 -6.34 4.60
N ALA A 121 13.59 -6.31 4.14
CA ALA A 121 14.77 -6.55 4.97
C ALA A 121 15.00 -5.49 6.06
N GLU A 122 14.45 -4.30 5.88
CA GLU A 122 14.63 -3.15 6.80
C GLU A 122 13.36 -2.86 7.61
N THR A 123 12.32 -3.68 7.45
CA THR A 123 11.04 -3.47 8.15
C THR A 123 10.90 -4.40 9.33
N GLU A 124 10.98 -3.84 10.53
CA GLU A 124 10.70 -4.57 11.77
C GLU A 124 9.20 -4.44 12.13
N LEU A 125 8.56 -5.58 12.43
CA LEU A 125 7.23 -5.57 13.02
C LEU A 125 7.35 -5.17 14.49
N ILE A 126 6.65 -4.12 14.89
CA ILE A 126 6.75 -3.59 16.27
C ILE A 126 6.16 -4.57 17.29
N ALA A 127 5.26 -5.44 16.86
CA ALA A 127 4.57 -6.36 17.74
C ALA A 127 4.84 -7.80 17.27
N ASP A 128 5.96 -8.36 17.70
CA ASP A 128 6.32 -9.76 17.41
C ASP A 128 5.86 -10.67 18.57
N GLY A 129 5.07 -11.70 18.26
CA GLY A 129 4.79 -12.83 19.16
C GLY A 129 3.36 -13.06 19.68
N VAL A 130 2.49 -12.03 19.75
CA VAL A 130 1.09 -12.17 20.28
C VAL A 130 0.04 -11.32 19.52
N SER A 131 0.48 -10.48 18.59
CA SER A 131 -0.23 -9.24 18.18
C SER A 131 -1.20 -9.35 17.01
N GLY A 132 -1.31 -10.51 16.37
CA GLY A 132 -2.15 -10.64 15.19
C GLY A 132 -1.68 -9.75 14.02
N ILE A 133 -0.37 -9.52 13.83
CA ILE A 133 0.16 -8.79 12.67
C ILE A 133 1.09 -9.72 11.89
N ALA A 134 0.96 -9.79 10.56
CA ALA A 134 1.84 -10.64 9.76
C ALA A 134 1.97 -10.16 8.30
N TRP A 135 3.12 -10.46 7.71
CA TRP A 135 3.34 -10.36 6.27
C TRP A 135 2.76 -11.57 5.55
N TYR A 136 1.86 -11.32 4.60
CA TYR A 136 1.29 -12.36 3.73
C TYR A 136 1.77 -12.19 2.30
N PRO A 137 2.22 -13.27 1.61
CA PRO A 137 2.41 -13.22 0.18
C PRO A 137 1.12 -12.83 -0.52
N LEU A 138 1.17 -11.86 -1.45
CA LEU A 138 0.00 -11.34 -2.17
C LEU A 138 -0.82 -12.46 -2.82
N LYS A 139 -0.15 -13.52 -3.30
CA LYS A 139 -0.76 -14.70 -3.94
C LYS A 139 -1.47 -15.65 -2.95
N GLN A 140 -1.29 -15.45 -1.65
CA GLN A 140 -1.78 -16.32 -0.57
C GLN A 140 -2.67 -15.53 0.41
N ILE A 141 -3.19 -14.38 -0.01
CA ILE A 141 -4.06 -13.54 0.83
C ILE A 141 -5.40 -14.26 1.05
N PRO A 142 -5.85 -14.41 2.31
CA PRO A 142 -7.16 -14.98 2.61
C PRO A 142 -8.30 -14.01 2.25
N GLN A 143 -9.55 -14.45 2.46
CA GLN A 143 -10.66 -13.50 2.51
C GLN A 143 -10.42 -12.53 3.67
N LEU A 144 -10.46 -11.23 3.36
CA LEU A 144 -10.28 -10.16 4.32
C LEU A 144 -11.64 -9.65 4.81
N ALA A 145 -11.65 -9.08 6.01
CA ALA A 145 -12.81 -8.41 6.58
C ALA A 145 -13.27 -7.23 5.71
N PHE A 146 -14.56 -6.90 5.78
CA PHE A 146 -15.17 -5.80 5.02
C PHE A 146 -14.95 -5.94 3.50
N ASP A 147 -14.68 -4.82 2.83
CA ASP A 147 -14.34 -4.73 1.41
C ASP A 147 -12.81 -4.70 1.18
N HIS A 148 -11.99 -5.12 2.14
CA HIS A 148 -10.54 -4.94 2.10
C HIS A 148 -9.84 -5.68 0.94
N ASN A 149 -10.40 -6.79 0.43
CA ASN A 149 -9.88 -7.40 -0.80
C ASN A 149 -10.02 -6.48 -2.01
N GLN A 150 -11.05 -5.62 -2.07
CA GLN A 150 -11.24 -4.62 -3.12
C GLN A 150 -10.21 -3.51 -3.00
N ILE A 151 -10.01 -2.99 -1.77
CA ILE A 151 -8.99 -1.98 -1.47
C ILE A 151 -7.61 -2.49 -1.86
N LEU A 152 -7.25 -3.72 -1.45
CA LEU A 152 -5.98 -4.35 -1.79
C LEU A 152 -5.80 -4.51 -3.30
N THR A 153 -6.84 -4.98 -4.01
CA THR A 153 -6.80 -5.15 -5.47
C THR A 153 -6.54 -3.81 -6.16
N TYR A 154 -7.21 -2.75 -5.72
CA TYR A 154 -7.00 -1.40 -6.24
C TYR A 154 -5.59 -0.88 -5.91
N GLY A 155 -5.12 -1.09 -4.67
CA GLY A 155 -3.77 -0.75 -4.22
C GLY A 155 -2.69 -1.43 -5.05
N TYR A 156 -2.84 -2.72 -5.32
CA TYR A 156 -1.89 -3.48 -6.13
C TYR A 156 -1.83 -2.97 -7.57
N ARG A 157 -2.99 -2.65 -8.17
CA ARG A 157 -3.03 -2.01 -9.49
C ARG A 157 -2.34 -0.65 -9.49
N ARG A 158 -2.54 0.16 -8.44
CA ARG A 158 -1.85 1.46 -8.30
C ARG A 158 -0.35 1.29 -8.20
N LEU A 159 0.14 0.36 -7.36
CA LEU A 159 1.56 0.06 -7.21
C LEU A 159 2.19 -0.34 -8.55
N ARG A 160 1.57 -1.28 -9.27
CA ARG A 160 2.05 -1.71 -10.59
C ARG A 160 2.17 -0.53 -11.56
N ASN A 161 1.11 0.27 -11.68
CA ASN A 161 1.10 1.43 -12.55
C ASN A 161 2.19 2.44 -12.16
N LYS A 162 2.38 2.70 -10.86
CA LYS A 162 3.40 3.63 -10.35
C LYS A 162 4.82 3.20 -10.70
N LEU A 163 5.11 1.90 -10.70
CA LEU A 163 6.42 1.42 -11.18
C LEU A 163 6.67 1.71 -12.65
N GLU A 164 5.64 1.89 -13.48
CA GLU A 164 5.82 2.16 -14.90
C GLU A 164 6.25 3.60 -15.19
N TYR A 165 5.87 4.57 -14.36
CA TYR A 165 6.04 6.00 -14.66
C TYR A 165 6.58 6.87 -13.51
N SER A 166 6.80 6.31 -12.32
CA SER A 166 7.25 7.08 -11.15
C SER A 166 8.48 6.44 -10.49
N PRO A 167 9.30 7.23 -9.77
CA PRO A 167 10.52 6.74 -9.14
C PRO A 167 10.25 5.96 -7.83
N VAL A 168 9.03 5.47 -7.60
CA VAL A 168 8.61 4.84 -6.31
C VAL A 168 9.52 3.70 -5.85
N ALA A 169 10.16 2.99 -6.79
CA ALA A 169 11.12 1.95 -6.44
C ALA A 169 12.38 2.49 -5.75
N PHE A 170 12.81 3.72 -6.05
CA PHE A 170 14.01 4.32 -5.47
C PHE A 170 13.79 4.86 -4.06
N GLU A 171 12.53 5.12 -3.67
CA GLU A 171 12.15 5.53 -2.31
C GLU A 171 12.26 4.38 -1.29
N VAL A 172 12.38 3.13 -1.78
CA VAL A 172 12.40 1.93 -0.95
C VAL A 172 13.61 1.03 -1.20
N LEU A 173 14.49 1.43 -2.13
CA LEU A 173 15.76 0.75 -2.32
C LEU A 173 16.81 1.34 -1.37
N PRO A 174 17.83 0.55 -1.00
CA PRO A 174 18.99 1.10 -0.29
C PRO A 174 19.61 2.25 -1.09
N GLU A 175 20.31 3.17 -0.42
CA GLU A 175 20.98 4.31 -1.09
C GLU A 175 21.86 3.85 -2.27
N LEU A 176 22.53 2.70 -2.10
CA LEU A 176 23.36 2.07 -3.13
C LEU A 176 22.73 0.74 -3.58
N PHE A 177 22.43 0.64 -4.86
CA PHE A 177 21.82 -0.55 -5.46
C PHE A 177 22.48 -0.92 -6.79
N THR A 178 22.39 -2.19 -7.17
CA THR A 178 22.74 -2.62 -8.53
C THR A 178 21.52 -2.54 -9.44
N LEU A 179 21.73 -2.45 -10.76
CA LEU A 179 20.62 -2.55 -11.72
C LEU A 179 19.90 -3.91 -11.66
N SER A 180 20.60 -4.95 -11.20
CA SER A 180 20.00 -6.27 -10.96
C SER A 180 19.04 -6.21 -9.78
N ASP A 181 19.38 -5.52 -8.68
CA ASP A 181 18.49 -5.37 -7.52
C ASP A 181 17.19 -4.67 -7.92
N LEU A 182 17.30 -3.57 -8.65
CA LEU A 182 16.16 -2.82 -9.16
C LEU A 182 15.33 -3.67 -10.14
N TYR A 183 15.97 -4.37 -11.07
CA TYR A 183 15.26 -5.27 -11.99
C TYR A 183 14.51 -6.38 -11.25
N GLN A 184 15.10 -6.95 -10.20
CA GLN A 184 14.43 -7.96 -9.37
C GLN A 184 13.20 -7.37 -8.66
N LEU A 185 13.30 -6.16 -8.10
CA LEU A 185 12.14 -5.46 -7.51
C LEU A 185 11.00 -5.32 -8.53
N TYR A 186 11.30 -4.85 -9.74
CA TYR A 186 10.29 -4.72 -10.81
C TYR A 186 9.72 -6.08 -11.21
N THR A 187 10.56 -7.09 -11.36
CA THR A 187 10.15 -8.47 -11.70
C THR A 187 9.21 -9.04 -10.64
N THR A 188 9.51 -8.83 -9.36
CA THR A 188 8.70 -9.32 -8.23
C THR A 188 7.30 -8.71 -8.23
N VAL A 189 7.17 -7.43 -8.60
CA VAL A 189 5.89 -6.72 -8.57
C VAL A 189 5.11 -6.85 -9.89
N LEU A 190 5.78 -6.75 -11.03
CA LEU A 190 5.15 -6.73 -12.36
C LEU A 190 5.04 -8.12 -13.01
N GLY A 191 5.82 -9.09 -12.52
CA GLY A 191 5.96 -10.43 -13.08
C GLY A 191 7.05 -10.54 -14.14
N GLU A 192 7.49 -11.77 -14.45
CA GLU A 192 8.67 -12.04 -15.29
C GLU A 192 8.56 -11.57 -16.74
N ASN A 193 7.35 -11.29 -17.22
CA ASN A 193 7.11 -10.93 -18.62
C ASN A 193 7.11 -9.41 -18.88
N PHE A 194 7.43 -8.58 -17.87
CA PHE A 194 7.34 -7.12 -18.02
C PHE A 194 8.40 -6.53 -18.96
N SER A 195 9.61 -7.08 -18.95
CA SER A 195 10.75 -6.65 -19.78
C SER A 195 11.89 -7.67 -19.64
N ASP A 196 12.81 -7.74 -20.61
CA ASP A 196 14.09 -8.39 -20.39
C ASP A 196 15.11 -7.43 -19.75
N TYR A 197 16.09 -7.99 -19.05
CA TYR A 197 17.11 -7.23 -18.33
C TYR A 197 17.90 -6.25 -19.21
N SER A 198 18.19 -6.61 -20.47
CA SER A 198 19.03 -5.78 -21.34
C SER A 198 18.29 -4.53 -21.81
N ASN A 199 17.01 -4.69 -22.15
CA ASN A 199 16.12 -3.59 -22.51
C ASN A 199 15.84 -2.68 -21.30
N PHE A 200 15.50 -3.27 -20.15
CA PHE A 200 15.33 -2.53 -18.90
C PHE A 200 16.57 -1.67 -18.57
N ARG A 201 17.75 -2.29 -18.56
CA ARG A 201 19.03 -1.61 -18.30
C ARG A 201 19.28 -0.47 -19.29
N SER A 202 19.12 -0.72 -20.58
CA SER A 202 19.42 0.26 -21.62
C SER A 202 18.48 1.47 -21.57
N ARG A 203 17.19 1.23 -21.28
CA ARG A 203 16.19 2.28 -21.13
C ARG A 203 16.47 3.12 -19.89
N LEU A 204 16.68 2.50 -18.74
CA LEU A 204 16.86 3.21 -17.48
C LEU A 204 18.12 4.08 -17.47
N LEU A 205 19.24 3.59 -18.00
CA LEU A 205 20.46 4.37 -18.13
C LEU A 205 20.31 5.57 -19.09
N LYS A 206 19.50 5.44 -20.14
CA LYS A 206 19.19 6.54 -21.07
C LYS A 206 18.40 7.67 -20.42
N LEU A 207 17.65 7.41 -19.34
CA LEU A 207 16.88 8.44 -18.64
C LEU A 207 17.76 9.40 -17.84
N GLY A 208 19.01 9.01 -17.54
CA GLY A 208 20.03 9.93 -17.03
C GLY A 208 19.89 10.35 -15.57
N PHE A 209 18.98 9.75 -14.80
CA PHE A 209 18.80 10.04 -13.36
C PHE A 209 19.49 9.02 -12.43
N LEU A 210 20.41 8.22 -12.96
CA LEU A 210 21.21 7.28 -12.16
C LEU A 210 22.68 7.68 -12.17
N LEU A 211 23.24 7.85 -10.98
CA LEU A 211 24.65 8.13 -10.78
C LEU A 211 25.43 6.81 -10.65
N ASP A 212 26.34 6.53 -11.58
CA ASP A 212 27.33 5.43 -11.42
C ASP A 212 28.37 5.88 -10.39
N THR A 213 28.48 5.11 -9.30
CA THR A 213 29.42 5.42 -8.21
C THR A 213 30.87 5.05 -8.53
N GLY A 214 31.11 4.30 -9.62
CA GLY A 214 32.39 3.69 -9.93
C GLY A 214 32.75 2.47 -9.07
N VAL A 215 31.98 2.21 -8.01
CA VAL A 215 32.16 1.07 -7.12
C VAL A 215 31.46 -0.15 -7.72
N LYS A 216 32.10 -1.32 -7.57
CA LYS A 216 31.54 -2.61 -8.01
C LYS A 216 31.47 -3.59 -6.86
N VAL A 217 30.42 -4.41 -6.85
CA VAL A 217 30.20 -5.46 -5.86
C VAL A 217 30.12 -6.83 -6.52
N SER A 218 30.64 -7.84 -5.83
CA SER A 218 30.50 -9.25 -6.21
C SER A 218 29.65 -9.97 -5.17
N ARG A 219 28.50 -10.53 -5.58
CA ARG A 219 27.58 -11.27 -4.72
C ARG A 219 27.52 -12.77 -5.09
N GLY A 220 28.62 -13.32 -5.60
CA GLY A 220 28.72 -14.73 -5.99
C GLY A 220 29.64 -14.96 -7.19
N ALA A 221 29.41 -16.06 -7.92
CA ALA A 221 30.12 -16.34 -9.16
C ALA A 221 29.56 -15.48 -10.30
N GLY A 222 30.37 -14.57 -10.84
CA GLY A 222 29.97 -13.70 -11.95
C GLY A 222 30.82 -12.44 -12.07
N ARG A 223 30.51 -11.62 -13.07
CA ARG A 223 31.14 -10.31 -13.23
C ARG A 223 30.67 -9.37 -12.11
N PRO A 224 31.55 -8.58 -11.49
CA PRO A 224 31.15 -7.56 -10.52
C PRO A 224 30.13 -6.57 -11.12
N ALA A 225 29.06 -6.29 -10.38
CA ALA A 225 28.01 -5.37 -10.76
C ALA A 225 28.33 -3.95 -10.28
N SER A 226 28.09 -2.93 -11.10
CA SER A 226 28.22 -1.52 -10.70
C SER A 226 27.13 -1.14 -9.69
N LEU A 227 27.52 -0.37 -8.67
CA LEU A 227 26.60 0.30 -7.76
C LEU A 227 26.19 1.66 -8.31
N TYR A 228 24.90 1.92 -8.25
CA TYR A 228 24.28 3.16 -8.64
C TYR A 228 23.59 3.80 -7.43
N ARG A 229 23.37 5.10 -7.53
CA ARG A 229 22.50 5.87 -6.64
C ARG A 229 21.47 6.63 -7.48
N PHE A 230 20.27 6.80 -6.92
CA PHE A 230 19.25 7.67 -7.52
C PHE A 230 19.70 9.13 -7.44
N ASP A 231 19.65 9.84 -8.57
CA ASP A 231 19.98 11.26 -8.67
C ASP A 231 18.69 12.09 -8.73
N ALA A 232 18.27 12.57 -7.57
CA ALA A 232 17.05 13.36 -7.43
C ALA A 232 17.12 14.70 -8.18
N ASP A 233 18.30 15.31 -8.28
CA ASP A 233 18.49 16.58 -8.99
C ASP A 233 18.38 16.37 -10.51
N ALA A 234 18.96 15.29 -11.03
CA ALA A 234 18.79 14.89 -12.44
C ALA A 234 17.35 14.45 -12.75
N PHE A 235 16.63 13.88 -11.78
CA PHE A 235 15.24 13.48 -11.93
C PHE A 235 14.25 14.66 -11.88
N ALA A 236 14.53 15.71 -11.09
CA ALA A 236 13.58 16.81 -10.84
C ALA A 236 13.00 17.44 -12.12
N PRO A 237 13.77 17.72 -13.20
CA PRO A 237 13.22 18.25 -14.46
C PRO A 237 12.36 17.27 -15.26
N LEU A 238 12.32 16.00 -14.86
CA LEU A 238 11.59 14.92 -15.52
C LEU A 238 10.31 14.53 -14.76
N LYS A 239 10.13 15.01 -13.53
CA LYS A 239 9.04 14.58 -12.62
C LYS A 239 7.64 14.74 -13.20
N ASP A 240 7.42 15.79 -13.99
CA ASP A 240 6.12 16.09 -14.62
C ASP A 240 6.04 15.68 -16.10
N LYS A 241 7.10 15.05 -16.63
CA LYS A 241 7.11 14.58 -18.01
C LYS A 241 6.51 13.17 -18.07
N PRO A 242 5.88 12.81 -19.20
CA PRO A 242 5.48 11.42 -19.44
C PRO A 242 6.74 10.56 -19.57
N LEU A 243 7.17 9.97 -18.45
CA LEU A 243 8.23 9.00 -18.40
C LEU A 243 7.61 7.60 -18.42
N VAL A 244 8.21 6.73 -19.21
CA VAL A 244 7.91 5.31 -19.16
C VAL A 244 9.21 4.59 -18.83
N PHE A 245 9.30 4.14 -17.59
CA PHE A 245 10.47 3.46 -17.03
C PHE A 245 10.65 2.06 -17.64
N ILE A 246 9.56 1.46 -18.15
CA ILE A 246 9.52 0.11 -18.74
C ILE A 246 9.00 0.07 -20.19
#